data_AF-A0A6H5J0A5-F1
#
_entry.id   AF-A0A6H5J0A5-F1
#
_cell.length_a   1.000
_cell.length_b   1.000
_cell.length_c   1.000
_cell.angle_alpha   90.00
_cell.angle_beta   90.00
_cell.angle_gamma   90.00
#
_symmetry.space_group_name_H-M   'P 1'
#
loop_
_entity.id
_entity.type
_entity.pdbx_description
1 polymer ?
#
loop_
_entity_poly.entity_id
_entity_poly.type
_entity_poly.pdbx_seq_one_letter_code
_entity_poly.pdbx_strand_id
1 'polypeptide(L)'
;MPNSGGPRSSRRKLYAHVVDTILLLYGAPIWSTAAQKRAYIRQAESAHRRACLRVIGGRPHVSYEATYVLAGIPPLALLADERARLYSRRREDAKDEERLATLSKWQEAWDRSTKARWTHRLIQNIRTWIERRHGELNYHLTQLLTGQGFFKHHSQRYDHNQSAQCPVCPTSIENAEHVFYHCPRFSGERETTCPTARGHDAGKHHQAHARERAKLARSCFLRPLGRDRTEGRRNGQKRMTRRCG
;
A
#
# COMPACT_ATOMS: atom_id res chain seq x y z
N MET A 1 -1.41 7.54 -15.64
CA MET A 1 -2.53 6.72 -15.13
C MET A 1 -3.20 7.37 -13.91
N PRO A 2 -4.49 7.71 -13.98
CA PRO A 2 -5.23 8.26 -12.85
C PRO A 2 -5.39 7.25 -11.70
N ASN A 3 -5.41 7.75 -10.46
CA ASN A 3 -5.49 6.90 -9.26
C ASN A 3 -6.91 6.33 -9.06
N SER A 4 -7.95 7.12 -9.34
CA SER A 4 -9.35 6.70 -9.39
C SER A 4 -9.83 6.52 -10.84
N GLY A 5 -10.77 5.60 -11.07
CA GLY A 5 -11.42 5.41 -12.37
C GLY A 5 -10.55 4.79 -13.49
N GLY A 6 -9.30 4.41 -13.21
CA GLY A 6 -8.41 3.79 -14.19
C GLY A 6 -8.44 2.24 -14.19
N PRO A 7 -7.51 1.59 -14.93
CA PRO A 7 -7.40 0.14 -14.98
C PRO A 7 -7.24 -0.52 -13.60
N ARG A 8 -7.67 -1.76 -13.48
CA ARG A 8 -7.53 -2.60 -12.29
C ARG A 8 -6.05 -2.79 -11.90
N SER A 9 -5.78 -2.98 -10.62
CA SER A 9 -4.40 -3.13 -10.10
C SER A 9 -3.66 -4.32 -10.73
N SER A 10 -4.35 -5.41 -11.03
CA SER A 10 -3.82 -6.56 -11.79
C SER A 10 -3.22 -6.14 -13.14
N ARG A 11 -3.99 -5.41 -13.96
CA ARG A 11 -3.52 -4.88 -15.26
C ARG A 11 -2.35 -3.91 -15.09
N ARG A 12 -2.39 -3.05 -14.08
CA ARG A 12 -1.28 -2.12 -13.78
C ARG A 12 -0.01 -2.88 -13.37
N LYS A 13 -0.16 -3.97 -12.62
CA LYS A 13 0.94 -4.83 -12.18
C LYS A 13 1.63 -5.49 -13.39
N LEU A 14 0.89 -5.90 -14.41
CA LEU A 14 1.48 -6.40 -15.66
C LEU A 14 2.39 -5.34 -16.31
N TYR A 15 1.93 -4.10 -16.45
CA TYR A 15 2.76 -3.02 -16.99
C TYR A 15 4.00 -2.73 -16.13
N ALA A 16 3.85 -2.76 -14.80
CA ALA A 16 4.98 -2.59 -13.89
C ALA A 16 6.01 -3.71 -14.06
N HIS A 17 5.58 -4.97 -14.14
CA HIS A 17 6.49 -6.10 -14.38
C HIS A 17 7.23 -6.01 -15.71
N VAL A 18 6.56 -5.56 -16.77
CA VAL A 18 7.19 -5.33 -18.07
C VAL A 18 8.30 -4.28 -17.94
N VAL A 19 8.00 -3.15 -17.30
CA VAL A 19 8.98 -2.09 -17.03
C VAL A 19 10.15 -2.61 -16.18
N ASP A 20 9.85 -3.34 -15.10
CA ASP A 20 10.88 -3.85 -14.20
C ASP A 20 11.79 -4.87 -14.90
N THR A 21 11.22 -5.80 -15.67
CA THR A 21 11.97 -6.88 -16.33
C THR A 21 12.77 -6.36 -17.52
N ILE A 22 12.16 -5.55 -18.39
CA ILE A 22 12.77 -5.10 -19.64
C ILE A 22 13.75 -3.95 -19.40
N LEU A 23 13.36 -2.95 -18.60
CA LEU A 23 14.15 -1.71 -18.49
C LEU A 23 15.17 -1.75 -17.36
N LEU A 24 14.88 -2.44 -16.25
CA LEU A 24 15.74 -2.41 -15.08
C LEU A 24 16.58 -3.68 -14.94
N LEU A 25 15.98 -4.86 -15.12
CA LEU A 25 16.59 -6.11 -14.71
C LEU A 25 17.38 -6.85 -15.80
N TYR A 26 17.32 -6.43 -17.06
CA TYR A 26 18.13 -7.04 -18.13
C TYR A 26 19.63 -6.95 -17.84
N GLY A 27 20.09 -5.77 -17.39
CA GLY A 27 21.50 -5.54 -17.02
C GLY A 27 21.84 -5.88 -15.56
N ALA A 28 20.90 -6.44 -14.78
CA ALA A 28 21.08 -6.64 -13.34
C ALA A 28 22.36 -7.40 -12.94
N PRO A 29 22.81 -8.45 -13.66
CA PRO A 29 24.06 -9.12 -13.32
C PRO A 29 25.28 -8.20 -13.31
N ILE A 30 25.29 -7.17 -14.17
CA ILE A 30 26.41 -6.23 -14.32
C ILE A 30 26.39 -5.18 -13.21
N TRP A 31 25.23 -4.59 -12.92
CA TRP A 31 25.14 -3.47 -11.98
C TRP A 31 24.76 -3.87 -10.54
N SER A 32 24.34 -5.11 -10.29
CA SER A 32 23.95 -5.59 -8.94
C SER A 32 25.03 -5.36 -7.88
N THR A 33 26.29 -5.57 -8.24
CA THR A 33 27.45 -5.32 -7.37
C THR A 33 27.59 -3.83 -7.02
N ALA A 34 27.37 -2.93 -7.99
CA ALA A 34 27.36 -1.49 -7.75
C ALA A 34 26.13 -1.04 -6.92
N ALA A 35 25.00 -1.72 -7.08
CA ALA A 35 23.75 -1.45 -6.35
C ALA A 35 23.83 -1.71 -4.84
N GLN A 36 24.86 -2.42 -4.36
CA GLN A 36 25.15 -2.54 -2.92
C GLN A 36 25.33 -1.17 -2.25
N LYS A 37 25.81 -0.17 -2.99
CA LYS A 37 25.91 1.21 -2.51
C LYS A 37 24.56 1.91 -2.61
N ARG A 38 23.96 2.21 -1.44
CA ARG A 38 22.67 2.94 -1.32
C ARG A 38 22.62 4.23 -2.14
N ALA A 39 23.75 4.93 -2.30
CA ALA A 39 23.81 6.17 -3.06
C ALA A 39 23.39 5.98 -4.53
N TYR A 40 23.81 4.88 -5.16
CA TYR A 40 23.57 4.61 -6.58
C TYR A 40 22.16 4.10 -6.83
N ILE A 41 21.66 3.19 -5.99
CA ILE A 41 20.35 2.57 -6.22
C ILE A 41 19.17 3.49 -5.87
N ARG A 42 19.37 4.53 -5.03
CA ARG A 42 18.30 5.43 -4.57
C ARG A 42 17.46 6.02 -5.71
N GLN A 43 18.09 6.43 -6.81
CA GLN A 43 17.37 7.01 -7.94
C GLN A 43 16.52 5.96 -8.66
N ALA A 44 17.08 4.76 -8.86
CA ALA A 44 16.38 3.63 -9.46
C ALA A 44 15.21 3.14 -8.57
N GLU A 45 15.41 3.04 -7.26
CA GLU A 45 14.36 2.71 -6.29
C GLU A 45 13.25 3.75 -6.27
N SER A 46 13.58 5.05 -6.38
CA SER A 46 12.58 6.11 -6.50
C SER A 46 11.73 5.96 -7.77
N ALA A 47 12.33 5.58 -8.90
CA ALA A 47 11.62 5.29 -10.14
C ALA A 47 10.74 4.03 -10.03
N HIS A 48 11.31 2.94 -9.51
CA HIS A 48 10.61 1.67 -9.29
C HIS A 48 9.44 1.86 -8.30
N ARG A 49 9.63 2.65 -7.24
CA ARG A 49 8.55 3.04 -6.32
C ARG A 49 7.44 3.80 -7.03
N ARG A 50 7.76 4.72 -7.96
CA ARG A 50 6.73 5.42 -8.74
C ARG A 50 5.89 4.45 -9.57
N ALA A 51 6.50 3.42 -10.16
CA ALA A 51 5.76 2.36 -10.85
C ALA A 51 4.83 1.60 -9.88
N CYS A 52 5.36 1.14 -8.75
CA CYS A 52 4.59 0.44 -7.73
C CYS A 52 3.45 1.29 -7.15
N LEU A 53 3.66 2.60 -6.96
CA LEU A 53 2.61 3.56 -6.56
C LEU A 53 1.46 3.59 -7.57
N ARG A 54 1.73 3.47 -8.88
CA ARG A 54 0.66 3.39 -9.89
C ARG A 54 -0.10 2.08 -9.80
N VAL A 55 0.59 0.96 -9.55
CA VAL A 55 -0.03 -0.37 -9.36
C VAL A 55 -1.06 -0.32 -8.24
N ILE A 56 -0.67 0.21 -7.08
CA ILE A 56 -1.56 0.30 -5.91
C ILE A 56 -2.53 1.49 -6.00
N GLY A 57 -2.33 2.42 -6.94
CA GLY A 57 -3.06 3.68 -7.00
C GLY A 57 -2.76 4.58 -5.79
N GLY A 58 -1.57 4.48 -5.22
CA GLY A 58 -1.17 5.16 -3.98
C GLY A 58 -0.82 6.63 -4.19
N ARG A 59 -0.71 7.37 -3.08
CA ARG A 59 -0.24 8.75 -3.10
C ARG A 59 1.28 8.83 -2.88
N PRO A 60 1.96 9.91 -3.27
CA PRO A 60 3.42 10.01 -3.19
C PRO A 60 4.02 9.96 -1.78
N HIS A 61 3.23 10.03 -0.71
CA HIS A 61 3.69 9.98 0.69
C HIS A 61 3.66 8.57 1.30
N VAL A 62 3.20 7.54 0.58
CA VAL A 62 3.27 6.15 1.05
C VAL A 62 4.74 5.75 1.20
N SER A 63 5.14 5.18 2.34
CA SER A 63 6.53 4.72 2.52
C SER A 63 6.94 3.70 1.45
N TYR A 64 8.25 3.58 1.18
CA TYR A 64 8.80 2.58 0.25
C TYR A 64 8.33 1.17 0.61
N GLU A 65 8.53 0.75 1.87
CA GLU A 65 8.14 -0.59 2.34
C GLU A 65 6.67 -0.94 2.09
N ALA A 66 5.74 -0.10 2.56
CA ALA A 66 4.32 -0.30 2.30
C ALA A 66 3.99 -0.33 0.80
N THR A 67 4.70 0.46 -0.02
CA THR A 67 4.43 0.50 -1.46
C THR A 67 4.74 -0.85 -2.11
N TYR A 68 5.91 -1.42 -1.80
CA TYR A 68 6.35 -2.71 -2.33
C TYR A 68 5.46 -3.85 -1.84
N VAL A 69 5.16 -3.88 -0.53
CA VAL A 69 4.31 -4.92 0.08
C VAL A 69 2.92 -4.88 -0.55
N LEU A 70 2.29 -3.71 -0.63
CA LEU A 70 0.95 -3.58 -1.22
C LEU A 70 0.95 -3.94 -2.71
N ALA A 71 1.95 -3.52 -3.48
CA ALA A 71 2.08 -3.91 -4.89
C ALA A 71 2.31 -5.43 -5.06
N GLY A 72 2.85 -6.09 -4.02
CA GLY A 72 3.32 -7.46 -4.09
C GLY A 72 4.48 -7.59 -5.08
N ILE A 73 5.36 -6.59 -5.11
CA ILE A 73 6.56 -6.51 -5.94
C ILE A 73 7.72 -6.27 -4.97
N PRO A 74 8.74 -7.14 -4.92
CA PRO A 74 9.88 -6.94 -4.03
C PRO A 74 10.67 -5.67 -4.37
N PRO A 75 11.38 -5.08 -3.39
CA PRO A 75 12.30 -3.96 -3.63
C PRO A 75 13.30 -4.25 -4.75
N LEU A 76 13.66 -3.21 -5.52
CA LEU A 76 14.51 -3.32 -6.70
C LEU A 76 15.87 -3.96 -6.39
N ALA A 77 16.49 -3.61 -5.25
CA ALA A 77 17.76 -4.21 -4.81
C ALA A 77 17.67 -5.74 -4.73
N LEU A 78 16.61 -6.25 -4.12
CA LEU A 78 16.41 -7.68 -3.93
C LEU A 78 16.13 -8.39 -5.26
N LEU A 79 15.38 -7.76 -6.16
CA LEU A 79 15.14 -8.27 -7.52
C LEU A 79 16.44 -8.32 -8.35
N ALA A 80 17.29 -7.31 -8.21
CA ALA A 80 18.58 -7.27 -8.91
C ALA A 80 19.51 -8.39 -8.44
N ASP A 81 19.59 -8.58 -7.12
CA ASP A 81 20.40 -9.66 -6.53
C ASP A 81 19.85 -11.05 -6.91
N GLU A 82 18.53 -11.23 -6.93
CA GLU A 82 17.88 -12.46 -7.43
C GLU A 82 18.32 -12.76 -8.86
N ARG A 83 18.26 -11.74 -9.73
CA ARG A 83 18.61 -11.90 -11.14
C ARG A 83 20.10 -12.17 -11.36
N ALA A 84 20.97 -11.54 -10.58
CA ALA A 84 22.41 -11.79 -10.61
C ALA A 84 22.75 -13.22 -10.19
N ARG A 85 22.12 -13.74 -9.11
CA ARG A 85 22.31 -15.13 -8.67
C ARG A 85 21.83 -16.14 -9.72
N LEU A 86 20.69 -15.87 -10.34
CA LEU A 86 20.16 -16.69 -11.44
C LEU A 86 21.03 -16.67 -12.69
N TYR A 87 21.67 -15.53 -13.01
CA TYR A 87 22.57 -15.46 -14.16
C TYR A 87 23.82 -16.34 -13.96
N SER A 88 24.37 -16.35 -12.74
CA SER A 88 25.53 -17.20 -12.41
C SER A 88 25.17 -18.69 -12.36
N ARG A 89 23.93 -19.04 -12.03
CA ARG A 89 23.44 -20.43 -11.97
C ARG A 89 22.78 -20.80 -13.32
N ARG A 90 23.49 -21.56 -14.18
CA ARG A 90 22.99 -22.05 -15.48
C ARG A 90 21.79 -23.02 -15.42
N ARG A 91 21.12 -23.23 -14.29
CA ARG A 91 20.01 -24.18 -14.12
C ARG A 91 18.66 -23.48 -13.94
N GLU A 92 17.65 -23.93 -14.68
CA GLU A 92 16.27 -23.47 -14.53
C GLU A 92 15.64 -23.85 -13.19
N ASP A 93 16.03 -25.00 -12.62
CA ASP A 93 15.50 -25.55 -11.36
C ASP A 93 15.75 -24.63 -10.15
N ALA A 94 16.75 -23.74 -10.24
CA ALA A 94 17.10 -22.82 -9.15
C ALA A 94 16.17 -21.60 -9.03
N LYS A 95 15.26 -21.37 -9.99
CA LYS A 95 14.38 -20.17 -10.00
C LYS A 95 13.51 -20.08 -8.76
N ASP A 96 12.87 -21.18 -8.39
CA ASP A 96 11.96 -21.20 -7.24
C ASP A 96 12.72 -21.04 -5.93
N GLU A 97 13.84 -21.74 -5.76
CA GLU A 97 14.71 -21.62 -4.58
C GLU A 97 15.20 -20.17 -4.36
N GLU A 98 15.72 -19.55 -5.43
CA GLU A 98 16.17 -18.15 -5.37
C GLU A 98 15.03 -17.19 -5.08
N ARG A 99 13.84 -17.47 -5.62
CA ARG A 99 12.64 -16.69 -5.33
C ARG A 99 12.26 -16.80 -3.85
N LEU A 100 12.32 -17.99 -3.27
CA LEU A 100 12.06 -18.20 -1.84
C LEU A 100 13.10 -17.48 -0.96
N ALA A 101 14.37 -17.51 -1.36
CA ALA A 101 15.44 -16.78 -0.67
C ALA A 101 15.20 -15.26 -0.71
N THR A 102 14.79 -14.72 -1.86
CA THR A 102 14.41 -13.31 -2.00
C THR A 102 13.22 -12.95 -1.13
N LEU A 103 12.17 -13.77 -1.12
CA LEU A 103 10.99 -13.55 -0.27
C LEU A 103 11.34 -13.56 1.22
N SER A 104 12.24 -14.44 1.64
CA SER A 104 12.69 -14.53 3.03
C SER A 104 13.46 -13.27 3.45
N LYS A 105 14.42 -12.82 2.63
CA LYS A 105 15.14 -11.55 2.87
C LYS A 105 14.19 -10.35 2.90
N TRP A 106 13.18 -10.35 2.03
CA TRP A 106 12.18 -9.29 2.00
C TRP A 106 11.31 -9.30 3.27
N GLN A 107 10.89 -10.47 3.73
CA GLN A 107 10.14 -10.64 4.98
C GLN A 107 10.94 -10.12 6.18
N GLU A 108 12.21 -10.48 6.31
CA GLU A 108 13.09 -9.97 7.37
C GLU A 108 13.28 -8.45 7.32
N ALA A 109 13.39 -7.87 6.12
CA ALA A 109 13.45 -6.42 5.96
C ALA A 109 12.14 -5.74 6.37
N TRP A 110 11.00 -6.38 6.07
CA TRP A 110 9.68 -5.90 6.43
C TRP A 110 9.45 -5.92 7.94
N ASP A 111 9.84 -7.01 8.60
CA ASP A 111 9.68 -7.16 10.04
C ASP A 111 10.54 -6.17 10.83
N ARG A 112 11.78 -5.94 10.37
CA ARG A 112 12.70 -4.95 10.97
C ARG A 112 12.33 -3.50 10.71
N SER A 113 11.49 -3.21 9.71
CA SER A 113 11.20 -1.83 9.36
C SER A 113 10.35 -1.13 10.41
N THR A 114 10.77 0.06 10.81
CA THR A 114 9.99 0.97 11.67
C THR A 114 8.95 1.77 10.87
N LYS A 115 9.00 1.72 9.54
CA LYS A 115 8.06 2.43 8.66
C LYS A 115 6.84 1.57 8.37
N ALA A 116 5.69 2.22 8.17
CA ALA A 116 4.42 1.58 7.84
C ALA A 116 3.97 0.46 8.79
N ARG A 117 4.17 0.65 10.10
CA ARG A 117 3.73 -0.30 11.13
C ARG A 117 2.23 -0.60 11.09
N TRP A 118 1.41 0.36 10.68
CA TRP A 118 -0.02 0.11 10.43
C TRP A 118 -0.22 -0.96 9.34
N THR A 119 0.45 -0.81 8.20
CA THR A 119 0.39 -1.80 7.11
C THR A 119 0.99 -3.14 7.55
N HIS A 120 2.08 -3.14 8.33
CA HIS A 120 2.68 -4.37 8.88
C HIS A 120 1.73 -5.12 9.80
N ARG A 121 1.02 -4.40 10.68
CA ARG A 121 0.00 -4.99 11.55
C ARG A 121 -1.11 -5.69 10.76
N LEU A 122 -1.48 -5.14 9.61
CA LEU A 122 -2.50 -5.73 8.72
C LEU A 122 -1.94 -6.86 7.83
N ILE A 123 -0.70 -6.72 7.37
CA ILE A 123 -0.04 -7.62 6.43
C ILE A 123 1.32 -7.99 7.02
N GLN A 124 1.31 -9.02 7.86
CA GLN A 124 2.52 -9.51 8.52
C GLN A 124 3.33 -10.40 7.58
N ASN A 125 2.66 -11.35 6.91
CA ASN A 125 3.30 -12.29 5.99
C ASN A 125 3.15 -11.82 4.54
N ILE A 126 4.28 -11.59 3.87
CA ILE A 126 4.32 -11.10 2.49
C ILE A 126 3.92 -12.18 1.50
N ARG A 127 4.32 -13.44 1.74
CA ARG A 127 4.04 -14.56 0.82
C ARG A 127 2.53 -14.75 0.68
N THR A 128 1.82 -14.86 1.80
CA THR A 128 0.37 -15.04 1.79
C THR A 128 -0.36 -13.85 1.15
N TRP A 129 0.20 -12.64 1.28
CA TRP A 129 -0.32 -11.45 0.61
C TRP A 129 -0.13 -11.47 -0.92
N ILE A 130 0.95 -12.06 -1.42
CA ILE A 130 1.19 -12.15 -2.87
C ILE A 130 0.38 -13.28 -3.49
N GLU A 131 0.26 -14.41 -2.78
CA GLU A 131 -0.41 -15.63 -3.25
C GLU A 131 -1.96 -15.56 -3.16
N ARG A 132 -2.50 -14.50 -2.56
CA ARG A 132 -3.94 -14.33 -2.43
C ARG A 132 -4.63 -14.32 -3.80
N ARG A 133 -5.61 -15.19 -3.98
CA ARG A 133 -6.39 -15.31 -5.23
C ARG A 133 -7.42 -14.21 -5.43
N HIS A 134 -7.63 -13.33 -4.44
CA HIS A 134 -8.72 -12.37 -4.45
C HIS A 134 -8.31 -11.02 -3.81
N GLY A 135 -9.08 -9.96 -4.15
CA GLY A 135 -8.98 -8.64 -3.51
C GLY A 135 -8.12 -7.63 -4.26
N GLU A 136 -8.46 -7.27 -5.49
CA GLU A 136 -7.72 -6.22 -6.20
C GLU A 136 -7.64 -4.92 -5.40
N LEU A 137 -6.44 -4.34 -5.34
CA LEU A 137 -6.25 -3.03 -4.75
C LEU A 137 -6.95 -1.98 -5.60
N ASN A 138 -7.64 -1.07 -4.93
CA ASN A 138 -8.18 0.15 -5.49
C ASN A 138 -7.70 1.34 -4.63
N TYR A 139 -7.78 2.56 -5.16
CA TYR A 139 -7.30 3.79 -4.50
C TYR A 139 -7.73 3.89 -3.02
N HIS A 140 -9.00 3.59 -2.78
CA HIS A 140 -9.66 3.65 -1.49
C HIS A 140 -9.14 2.62 -0.49
N LEU A 141 -9.02 1.36 -0.93
CA LEU A 141 -8.43 0.28 -0.15
C LEU A 141 -6.96 0.55 0.14
N THR A 142 -6.21 1.06 -0.83
CA THR A 142 -4.80 1.44 -0.63
C THR A 142 -4.66 2.53 0.43
N GLN A 143 -5.54 3.54 0.43
CA GLN A 143 -5.55 4.57 1.46
C GLN A 143 -5.85 4.03 2.85
N LEU A 144 -6.80 3.11 2.96
CA LEU A 144 -7.10 2.40 4.20
C LEU A 144 -5.89 1.60 4.70
N LEU A 145 -5.30 0.76 3.85
CA LEU A 145 -4.18 -0.13 4.21
C LEU A 145 -2.90 0.64 4.55
N THR A 146 -2.73 1.84 3.99
CA THR A 146 -1.58 2.72 4.29
C THR A 146 -1.85 3.66 5.46
N GLY A 147 -3.11 3.75 5.92
CA GLY A 147 -3.52 4.74 6.93
C GLY A 147 -3.39 6.18 6.44
N GLN A 148 -3.47 6.40 5.14
CA GLN A 148 -3.29 7.71 4.50
C GLN A 148 -4.60 8.24 3.92
N GLY A 149 -4.68 9.55 3.71
CA GLY A 149 -5.79 10.15 2.96
C GLY A 149 -6.91 10.69 3.84
N PHE A 150 -7.92 9.86 4.07
CA PHE A 150 -9.22 10.30 4.58
C PHE A 150 -9.25 10.56 6.08
N PHE A 151 -8.32 9.97 6.83
CA PHE A 151 -8.23 10.11 8.28
C PHE A 151 -7.89 11.54 8.67
N LYS A 152 -8.64 12.14 9.60
CA LYS A 152 -8.35 13.49 10.10
C LYS A 152 -6.95 13.59 10.71
N HIS A 153 -6.50 12.57 11.45
CA HIS A 153 -5.13 12.50 11.95
C HIS A 153 -4.07 12.66 10.84
N HIS A 154 -4.27 12.02 9.69
CA HIS A 154 -3.36 12.17 8.55
C HIS A 154 -3.47 13.56 7.90
N SER A 155 -4.64 14.17 7.96
CA SER A 155 -4.96 15.42 7.25
C SER A 155 -4.48 16.65 8.01
N GLN A 156 -4.50 16.58 9.35
CA GLN A 156 -3.95 17.62 10.23
C GLN A 156 -2.48 17.95 9.90
N ARG A 157 -1.71 16.97 9.40
CA ARG A 157 -0.33 17.19 8.93
C ARG A 157 -0.19 18.22 7.81
N TYR A 158 -1.27 18.50 7.10
CA TYR A 158 -1.30 19.44 5.96
C TYR A 158 -2.24 20.62 6.19
N ASP A 159 -3.08 20.56 7.24
CA ASP A 159 -4.05 21.60 7.59
C ASP A 159 -4.08 21.75 9.12
N HIS A 160 -3.37 22.77 9.60
CA HIS A 160 -3.19 23.04 11.03
C HIS A 160 -4.48 23.49 11.73
N ASN A 161 -5.49 23.94 10.96
CA ASN A 161 -6.78 24.36 11.49
C ASN A 161 -7.74 23.17 11.72
N GLN A 162 -7.35 21.96 11.31
CA GLN A 162 -8.19 20.77 11.39
C GLN A 162 -7.85 19.92 12.62
N SER A 163 -8.84 19.68 13.47
CA SER A 163 -8.71 18.72 14.58
C SER A 163 -8.57 17.29 14.06
N ALA A 164 -7.66 16.51 14.68
CA ALA A 164 -7.51 15.08 14.42
C ALA A 164 -8.57 14.21 15.10
N GLN A 165 -9.44 14.78 15.94
CA GLN A 165 -10.46 14.05 16.68
C GLN A 165 -11.57 13.52 15.77
N CYS A 166 -12.07 12.33 16.12
CA CYS A 166 -13.22 11.74 15.46
C CYS A 166 -14.48 12.60 15.70
N PRO A 167 -15.29 12.89 14.67
CA PRO A 167 -16.56 13.61 14.86
C PRO A 167 -17.54 12.94 15.82
N VAL A 168 -17.48 11.61 15.93
CA VAL A 168 -18.42 10.81 16.74
C VAL A 168 -17.80 10.39 18.08
N CYS A 169 -16.47 10.36 18.17
CA CYS A 169 -15.73 9.98 19.38
C CYS A 169 -14.73 11.08 19.75
N PRO A 170 -15.19 12.15 20.43
CA PRO A 170 -14.38 13.35 20.67
C PRO A 170 -13.08 13.08 21.43
N THR A 171 -13.06 12.05 22.27
CA THR A 171 -11.89 11.63 23.08
C THR A 171 -10.85 10.83 22.29
N SER A 172 -11.13 10.49 21.02
CA SER A 172 -10.28 9.62 20.22
C SER A 172 -9.81 10.28 18.93
N ILE A 173 -8.58 9.96 18.53
CA ILE A 173 -7.99 10.41 17.27
C ILE A 173 -8.54 9.57 16.12
N GLU A 174 -9.03 10.22 15.06
CA GLU A 174 -9.49 9.54 13.84
C GLU A 174 -8.30 9.11 12.99
N ASN A 175 -7.65 8.03 13.41
CA ASN A 175 -6.67 7.28 12.63
C ASN A 175 -7.32 6.02 12.02
N ALA A 176 -6.57 5.31 11.18
CA ALA A 176 -7.07 4.11 10.50
C ALA A 176 -7.47 3.01 11.48
N GLU A 177 -6.75 2.88 12.60
CA GLU A 177 -7.04 1.91 13.65
C GLU A 177 -8.37 2.17 14.34
N HIS A 178 -8.58 3.41 14.81
CA HIS A 178 -9.82 3.83 15.43
C HIS A 178 -10.99 3.61 14.48
N VAL A 179 -10.89 4.11 13.25
CA VAL A 179 -11.94 3.97 12.25
C VAL A 179 -12.27 2.49 12.00
N PHE A 180 -11.25 1.64 11.89
CA PHE A 180 -11.42 0.24 11.52
C PHE A 180 -11.86 -0.68 12.66
N TYR A 181 -11.41 -0.45 13.90
CA TYR A 181 -11.66 -1.37 15.01
C TYR A 181 -12.56 -0.81 16.12
N HIS A 182 -12.63 0.51 16.29
CA HIS A 182 -13.21 1.10 17.51
C HIS A 182 -14.37 2.06 17.25
N CYS A 183 -14.40 2.74 16.09
CA CYS A 183 -15.32 3.83 15.85
C CYS A 183 -16.78 3.33 15.78
N PRO A 184 -17.69 3.79 16.65
CA PRO A 184 -19.10 3.41 16.65
C PRO A 184 -19.81 3.79 15.34
N ARG A 185 -19.33 4.84 14.65
CA ARG A 185 -19.83 5.28 13.33
C ARG A 185 -19.89 4.14 12.31
N PHE A 186 -19.02 3.14 12.46
CA PHE A 186 -18.91 2.02 11.54
C PHE A 186 -19.19 0.66 12.18
N SER A 187 -19.91 0.65 13.31
CA SER A 187 -20.25 -0.58 14.02
C SER A 187 -21.09 -1.53 13.16
N GLY A 188 -22.17 -1.03 12.53
CA GLY A 188 -23.03 -1.85 11.67
C GLY A 188 -22.32 -2.43 10.45
N GLU A 189 -21.40 -1.68 9.84
CA GLU A 189 -20.56 -2.18 8.75
C GLU A 189 -19.65 -3.31 9.24
N ARG A 190 -19.04 -3.19 10.42
CA ARG A 190 -18.17 -4.25 10.97
C ARG A 190 -18.96 -5.52 11.25
N GLU A 191 -20.16 -5.40 11.80
CA GLU A 191 -21.01 -6.54 12.13
C GLU A 191 -21.47 -7.28 10.87
N THR A 192 -21.78 -6.54 9.79
CA THR A 192 -22.17 -7.13 8.50
C THR A 192 -21.00 -7.72 7.72
N THR A 193 -19.75 -7.38 8.04
CA THR A 193 -18.56 -7.88 7.33
C THR A 193 -17.65 -8.80 8.15
N CYS A 194 -17.94 -9.06 9.43
CA CYS A 194 -17.16 -10.00 10.24
C CYS A 194 -17.95 -10.48 11.48
N PRO A 195 -18.68 -11.61 11.41
CA PRO A 195 -19.41 -12.15 12.57
C PRO A 195 -18.50 -12.59 13.73
N THR A 196 -17.20 -12.84 13.48
CA THR A 196 -16.26 -13.46 14.43
C THR A 196 -15.30 -12.47 15.11
N ALA A 197 -15.44 -11.16 14.92
CA ALA A 197 -14.61 -10.16 15.60
C ALA A 197 -15.03 -9.89 17.07
N ARG A 198 -15.85 -10.77 17.68
CA ARG A 198 -16.09 -10.78 19.12
C ARG A 198 -15.29 -11.93 19.72
N GLY A 199 -14.20 -11.59 20.42
CA GLY A 199 -13.41 -12.55 21.18
C GLY A 199 -11.91 -12.36 20.97
N HIS A 200 -11.17 -12.47 22.06
CA HIS A 200 -9.75 -12.16 22.26
C HIS A 200 -8.70 -12.86 21.36
N ASP A 201 -9.10 -13.53 20.27
CA ASP A 201 -8.18 -14.22 19.35
C ASP A 201 -8.00 -13.49 18.02
N ALA A 202 -7.43 -12.28 18.11
CA ALA A 202 -7.02 -11.47 16.95
C ALA A 202 -5.77 -12.02 16.23
N GLY A 203 -5.28 -13.23 16.54
CA GLY A 203 -4.02 -13.73 15.99
C GLY A 203 -4.13 -14.42 14.62
N LYS A 204 -5.21 -15.16 14.35
CA LYS A 204 -5.14 -16.26 13.36
C LYS A 204 -6.02 -16.13 12.11
N HIS A 205 -6.93 -15.17 12.04
CA HIS A 205 -7.91 -15.07 10.93
C HIS A 205 -7.80 -13.82 10.04
N HIS A 206 -6.70 -13.07 10.13
CA HIS A 206 -6.58 -11.73 9.54
C HIS A 206 -6.54 -11.65 8.00
N GLN A 207 -6.25 -12.76 7.30
CA GLN A 207 -5.97 -12.73 5.85
C GLN A 207 -7.14 -13.19 4.97
N ALA A 208 -8.12 -13.94 5.50
CA ALA A 208 -9.19 -14.55 4.71
C ALA A 208 -10.30 -13.57 4.27
N HIS A 209 -10.36 -12.36 4.83
CA HIS A 209 -11.49 -11.43 4.65
C HIS A 209 -11.19 -10.21 3.77
N ALA A 210 -10.22 -10.30 2.86
CA ALA A 210 -9.91 -9.21 1.92
C ALA A 210 -11.09 -8.87 0.98
N ARG A 211 -11.99 -9.82 0.71
CA ARG A 211 -13.26 -9.60 -0.03
C ARG A 211 -14.21 -8.66 0.70
N GLU A 212 -14.41 -8.87 2.00
CA GLU A 212 -15.31 -8.09 2.84
C GLU A 212 -14.73 -6.72 3.14
N ARG A 213 -13.42 -6.64 3.40
CA ARG A 213 -12.66 -5.39 3.60
C ARG A 213 -12.61 -4.48 2.35
N ALA A 214 -12.65 -5.05 1.14
CA ALA A 214 -12.72 -4.30 -0.12
C ALA A 214 -14.14 -3.82 -0.49
N LYS A 215 -15.19 -4.58 -0.12
CA LYS A 215 -16.59 -4.12 -0.20
C LYS A 215 -16.85 -2.99 0.82
N LEU A 216 -16.35 -3.14 2.06
CA LEU A 216 -16.27 -2.14 3.15
C LEU A 216 -15.76 -0.77 2.70
N ALA A 217 -14.64 -0.74 1.97
CA ALA A 217 -14.03 0.50 1.49
C ALA A 217 -14.86 1.18 0.37
N ARG A 218 -15.63 0.42 -0.42
CA ARG A 218 -16.38 0.95 -1.57
C ARG A 218 -17.77 1.51 -1.21
N SER A 219 -18.52 0.88 -0.30
CA SER A 219 -19.93 1.27 -0.06
C SER A 219 -20.13 2.15 1.18
N CYS A 220 -19.40 1.93 2.27
CA CYS A 220 -19.84 2.45 3.57
C CYS A 220 -18.82 3.35 4.30
N PHE A 221 -17.51 3.09 4.19
CA PHE A 221 -16.50 3.92 4.90
C PHE A 221 -16.17 5.26 4.22
N LEU A 222 -16.33 5.36 2.91
CA LEU A 222 -15.77 6.47 2.10
C LEU A 222 -16.78 7.42 1.48
N ARG A 223 -18.08 7.09 1.54
CA ARG A 223 -19.15 8.03 1.15
C ARG A 223 -19.21 9.23 2.12
N PRO A 224 -19.17 9.03 3.45
CA PRO A 224 -19.16 10.13 4.42
C PRO A 224 -17.83 10.89 4.44
N LEU A 225 -16.69 10.18 4.38
CA LEU A 225 -15.35 10.80 4.42
C LEU A 225 -14.94 11.51 3.10
N GLY A 226 -15.59 11.17 1.98
CA GLY A 226 -15.26 11.65 0.64
C GLY A 226 -16.11 12.83 0.14
N ARG A 227 -17.39 12.94 0.50
CA ARG A 227 -18.27 14.05 0.06
C ARG A 227 -17.78 15.41 0.59
N ASP A 228 -17.57 15.53 1.90
CA ASP A 228 -17.18 16.80 2.54
C ASP A 228 -15.87 17.41 1.99
N ARG A 229 -14.92 16.57 1.56
CA ARG A 229 -13.60 17.05 1.10
C ARG A 229 -13.48 17.25 -0.39
N THR A 230 -14.24 16.50 -1.20
CA THR A 230 -14.22 16.69 -2.66
C THR A 230 -14.98 17.96 -3.08
N GLU A 231 -16.06 18.32 -2.38
CA GLU A 231 -16.79 19.58 -2.57
C GLU A 231 -16.00 20.79 -2.04
N GLY A 232 -15.41 20.69 -0.84
CA GLY A 232 -14.55 21.74 -0.28
C GLY A 232 -13.35 22.08 -1.18
N ARG A 233 -12.76 21.08 -1.85
CA ARG A 233 -11.62 21.29 -2.76
C ARG A 233 -12.03 21.86 -4.11
N ARG A 234 -13.17 21.47 -4.69
CA ARG A 234 -13.74 22.11 -5.90
C ARG A 234 -14.05 23.59 -5.66
N ASN A 235 -14.58 23.93 -4.48
CA ASN A 235 -14.88 25.32 -4.11
C ASN A 235 -13.61 26.13 -3.75
N GLY A 236 -12.62 25.51 -3.11
CA GLY A 236 -11.32 26.14 -2.85
C GLY A 236 -10.54 26.46 -4.12
N GLN A 237 -10.56 25.56 -5.11
CA GLN A 237 -9.89 25.77 -6.40
C GLN A 237 -10.59 26.85 -7.25
N LYS A 238 -11.93 26.97 -7.18
CA LYS A 238 -12.69 28.09 -7.77
C LYS A 238 -12.46 29.44 -7.07
N ARG A 239 -12.19 29.46 -5.76
CA ARG A 239 -11.83 30.70 -5.03
C ARG A 239 -10.41 31.16 -5.34
N MET A 240 -9.48 30.24 -5.58
CA MET A 240 -8.09 30.56 -5.90
C MET A 240 -7.94 31.11 -7.33
N THR A 241 -8.79 30.69 -8.27
CA THR A 241 -8.82 31.25 -9.65
C THR A 241 -9.58 32.57 -9.79
N ARG A 242 -10.28 33.06 -8.75
CA ARG A 242 -10.95 34.37 -8.73
C ARG A 242 -10.15 35.48 -8.06
N ARG A 243 -8.98 35.15 -7.50
CA ARG A 243 -8.08 36.10 -6.81
C ARG A 243 -6.85 36.47 -7.64
N CYS A 244 -6.73 35.93 -8.85
CA CYS A 244 -5.79 36.36 -9.88
C CYS A 244 -6.63 36.88 -11.05
N GLY A 245 -7.20 38.06 -10.86
CA GLY A 245 -7.86 38.88 -11.86
C GLY A 245 -7.53 40.33 -11.54
#